data_AF-A0A2D0KKP8-F1
#
_entry.id   AF-A0A2D0KKP8-F1
#
_cell.length_a   1.000
_cell.length_b   1.000
_cell.length_c   1.000
_cell.angle_alpha   90.00
_cell.angle_beta   90.00
_cell.angle_gamma   90.00
#
_symmetry.space_group_name_H-M   'P 1'
#
loop_
_entity.id
_entity.type
_entity.pdbx_description
1 polymer ?
#
loop_
_entity_poly.entity_id
_entity_poly.type
_entity_poly.pdbx_seq_one_letter_code
_entity_poly.pdbx_strand_id
1 'polypeptide(L)'
;MNKPIYVLGSGLSHDGSACLMKNGKIIVGIEKERLTKIKHDGFNDNDAIRYCLNAAGITFKDVDLFVEKYTVNEKHKPDDIIKRRGRIIPEYLPVVRISHHIAHAYSAVGTSPFSESAVIVCDGMGGSIDSCLDHDISLVPSEIGKLSICN
;
A
#
# COMPACT_ATOMS: atom_id res chain seq x y z
N MET A 1 19.66 5.76 20.47
CA MET A 1 18.84 4.81 19.68
C MET A 1 18.22 5.59 18.54
N ASN A 2 18.26 5.07 17.32
CA ASN A 2 17.63 5.74 16.16
C ASN A 2 16.10 5.71 16.31
N LYS A 3 15.42 6.76 15.84
CA LYS A 3 13.96 6.80 15.72
C LYS A 3 13.51 5.59 14.89
N PRO A 4 12.45 4.86 15.29
CA PRO A 4 11.88 3.80 14.45
C PRO A 4 11.39 4.37 13.12
N ILE A 5 11.54 3.59 12.05
CA ILE A 5 11.02 3.90 10.72
C ILE A 5 9.67 3.22 10.56
N TYR A 6 8.64 3.99 10.22
CA TYR A 6 7.29 3.50 9.95
C TYR A 6 6.90 3.69 8.48
N VAL A 7 6.46 2.62 7.84
CA VAL A 7 5.95 2.61 6.47
C VAL A 7 4.52 2.12 6.47
N LEU A 8 3.59 2.93 5.95
CA LEU A 8 2.17 2.61 5.88
C LEU A 8 1.78 2.33 4.42
N GLY A 9 1.36 1.10 4.14
CA GLY A 9 0.88 0.63 2.85
C GLY A 9 -0.65 0.67 2.74
N SER A 10 -1.15 0.99 1.56
CA SER A 10 -2.58 1.04 1.22
C SER A 10 -2.91 0.21 -0.02
N GLY A 11 -3.90 -0.67 0.13
CA GLY A 11 -4.46 -1.49 -0.93
C GLY A 11 -5.76 -0.90 -1.47
N LEU A 12 -5.69 0.30 -2.06
CA LEU A 12 -6.86 1.02 -2.59
C LEU A 12 -7.46 0.28 -3.83
N SER A 13 -8.28 -0.74 -3.59
CA SER A 13 -8.81 -1.68 -4.58
C SER A 13 -10.23 -2.14 -4.22
N HIS A 14 -10.80 -3.13 -4.90
CA HIS A 14 -12.08 -3.71 -4.47
C HIS A 14 -11.99 -4.43 -3.11
N ASP A 15 -10.79 -4.76 -2.64
CA ASP A 15 -10.52 -5.23 -1.28
C ASP A 15 -9.70 -4.17 -0.54
N GLY A 16 -10.41 -3.22 0.07
CA GLY A 16 -9.80 -2.06 0.74
C GLY A 16 -9.01 -2.55 1.94
N SER A 17 -7.73 -2.18 2.03
CA SER A 17 -6.83 -2.73 3.04
C SER A 17 -5.69 -1.77 3.37
N ALA A 18 -5.09 -1.96 4.54
CA ALA A 18 -3.89 -1.25 4.94
C ALA A 18 -2.94 -2.16 5.72
N CYS A 19 -1.64 -1.87 5.64
CA CYS A 19 -0.60 -2.59 6.36
C CYS A 19 0.45 -1.60 6.89
N LEU A 20 0.88 -1.77 8.14
CA LEU A 20 1.89 -0.95 8.78
C LEU A 20 3.13 -1.79 9.09
N MET A 21 4.28 -1.27 8.66
CA MET A 21 5.59 -1.82 8.97
C MET A 21 6.35 -0.90 9.92
N LYS A 22 7.15 -1.52 10.80
CA LYS A 22 8.10 -0.86 11.70
C LYS A 22 9.47 -1.50 11.52
N ASN A 23 10.46 -0.72 11.12
CA ASN A 23 11.85 -1.19 10.89
C ASN A 23 11.90 -2.46 10.02
N GLY A 24 11.22 -2.44 8.87
CA GLY A 24 11.19 -3.57 7.94
C GLY A 24 10.30 -4.75 8.35
N LYS A 25 9.65 -4.73 9.52
CA LYS A 25 8.76 -5.80 9.98
C LYS A 25 7.31 -5.37 9.92
N ILE A 26 6.45 -6.22 9.37
CA ILE A 26 4.99 -6.03 9.44
C ILE A 26 4.56 -6.13 10.91
N ILE A 27 3.83 -5.13 11.39
CA ILE A 27 3.30 -5.11 12.76
C ILE A 27 1.78 -5.17 12.80
N VAL A 28 1.10 -4.65 11.77
CA VAL A 28 -0.36 -4.68 11.65
C VAL A 28 -0.73 -4.76 10.17
N GLY A 29 -1.73 -5.57 9.83
CA GLY A 29 -2.35 -5.59 8.50
C GLY A 29 -3.83 -5.94 8.63
N ILE A 30 -4.70 -5.25 7.90
CA ILE A 30 -6.14 -5.46 7.98
C ILE A 30 -6.86 -5.09 6.67
N GLU A 31 -7.85 -5.91 6.32
CA GLU A 31 -8.85 -5.59 5.31
C GLU A 31 -10.04 -4.86 5.95
N LYS A 32 -10.56 -3.84 5.26
CA LYS A 32 -11.69 -3.02 5.73
C LYS A 32 -12.95 -3.85 5.96
N GLU A 33 -13.20 -4.90 5.18
CA GLU A 33 -14.36 -5.78 5.39
C GLU A 33 -14.42 -6.41 6.78
N ARG A 34 -13.26 -6.59 7.46
CA ARG A 34 -13.20 -7.10 8.83
C ARG A 34 -13.71 -6.08 9.85
N LEU A 35 -13.60 -4.80 9.52
CA LEU A 35 -14.06 -3.69 10.34
C LEU A 35 -15.54 -3.38 10.09
N THR A 36 -15.93 -3.31 8.81
CA THR A 36 -17.28 -2.88 8.42
C THR A 36 -18.28 -4.03 8.34
N LYS A 37 -17.79 -5.28 8.29
CA LYS A 37 -18.59 -6.50 8.11
C LYS A 37 -19.35 -6.54 6.78
N ILE A 38 -18.96 -5.71 5.82
CA ILE A 38 -19.46 -5.73 4.44
C ILE A 38 -18.40 -6.43 3.60
N LYS A 39 -18.78 -7.56 3.00
CA LYS A 39 -17.86 -8.37 2.18
C LYS A 39 -17.40 -7.57 0.95
N HIS A 40 -16.10 -7.61 0.66
CA HIS A 40 -15.43 -6.82 -0.38
C HIS A 40 -15.70 -5.31 -0.25
N ASP A 41 -15.71 -4.81 0.98
CA ASP A 41 -15.79 -3.37 1.22
C ASP A 41 -14.47 -2.70 0.79
N GLY A 42 -14.46 -2.33 -0.48
CA GLY A 42 -13.32 -1.77 -1.19
C GLY A 42 -13.19 -0.26 -1.14
N PHE A 43 -12.25 0.22 -1.93
CA PHE A 43 -11.92 1.60 -2.22
C PHE A 43 -11.49 2.32 -0.95
N ASN A 44 -12.08 3.48 -0.60
CA ASN A 44 -11.66 4.29 0.54
C ASN A 44 -11.38 3.40 1.77
N ASP A 45 -10.09 3.30 2.10
CA ASP A 45 -9.49 2.40 3.07
C ASP A 45 -9.09 3.15 4.35
N ASN A 46 -9.68 4.34 4.57
CA ASN A 46 -9.39 5.17 5.74
C ASN A 46 -9.59 4.42 7.06
N ASP A 47 -10.59 3.55 7.15
CA ASP A 47 -10.85 2.79 8.38
C ASP A 47 -9.75 1.75 8.66
N ALA A 48 -9.25 1.10 7.60
CA ALA A 48 -8.09 0.20 7.71
C ALA A 48 -6.82 0.98 8.10
N ILE A 49 -6.61 2.16 7.52
CA ILE A 49 -5.48 3.06 7.87
C ILE A 49 -5.56 3.47 9.35
N ARG A 50 -6.71 3.97 9.80
CA ARG A 50 -6.93 4.37 11.19
C ARG A 50 -6.71 3.20 12.14
N TYR A 51 -7.19 2.02 11.79
CA TYR A 51 -6.97 0.82 12.59
C TYR A 51 -5.47 0.54 12.76
N CYS A 52 -4.68 0.59 11.68
CA CYS A 52 -3.24 0.36 11.76
C CYS A 52 -2.52 1.37 12.67
N LEU A 53 -2.83 2.67 12.54
CA LEU A 53 -2.25 3.72 13.37
C LEU A 53 -2.63 3.54 14.85
N ASN A 54 -3.91 3.28 15.14
CA ASN A 54 -4.42 3.08 16.49
C ASN A 54 -3.80 1.84 17.15
N ALA A 55 -3.69 0.73 16.42
CA ALA A 55 -3.10 -0.52 16.92
C ALA A 55 -1.61 -0.36 17.30
N ALA A 56 -0.89 0.52 16.60
CA ALA A 56 0.50 0.85 16.91
C ALA A 56 0.65 2.02 17.91
N GLY A 57 -0.44 2.70 18.27
CA GLY A 57 -0.42 3.87 19.15
C GLY A 57 0.32 5.08 18.57
N ILE A 58 0.31 5.24 17.24
CA ILE A 58 1.01 6.31 16.52
C ILE A 58 0.06 7.18 15.70
N THR A 59 0.57 8.28 15.16
CA THR A 59 -0.15 9.18 14.25
C THR A 59 0.57 9.31 12.91
N PHE A 60 -0.03 10.01 11.94
CA PHE A 60 0.66 10.31 10.68
C PHE A 60 1.98 11.08 10.82
N LYS A 61 2.20 11.78 11.94
CA LYS A 61 3.47 12.46 12.22
C LYS A 61 4.63 11.50 12.45
N ASP A 62 4.32 10.25 12.80
CA ASP A 62 5.29 9.20 13.06
C ASP A 62 5.60 8.38 11.81
N VAL A 63 4.71 8.40 10.80
CA VAL A 63 4.87 7.69 9.53
C VAL A 63 5.89 8.42 8.68
N ASP A 64 6.92 7.70 8.21
CA ASP A 64 7.98 8.29 7.40
C ASP A 64 7.69 8.14 5.89
N LEU A 65 6.88 7.13 5.52
CA LEU A 65 6.50 6.88 4.13
C LEU A 65 5.11 6.27 4.02
N PHE A 66 4.31 6.79 3.08
CA PHE A 66 3.08 6.16 2.62
C PHE A 66 3.30 5.48 1.27
N VAL A 67 2.92 4.21 1.16
CA VAL A 67 3.00 3.44 -0.10
C VAL A 67 1.59 3.12 -0.56
N GLU A 68 1.23 3.58 -1.74
CA GLU A 68 -0.06 3.32 -2.36
C GLU A 68 0.10 2.39 -3.54
N LYS A 69 -0.62 1.27 -3.51
CA LYS A 69 -0.80 0.45 -4.70
C LYS A 69 -1.65 1.22 -5.72
N TYR A 70 -1.11 1.42 -6.91
CA TYR A 70 -1.72 2.19 -7.98
C TYR A 70 -2.07 1.29 -9.16
N THR A 71 -3.29 1.47 -9.67
CA THR A 71 -3.78 0.79 -10.87
C THR A 71 -4.23 1.86 -11.84
N VAL A 72 -3.60 1.91 -13.02
CA VAL A 72 -4.14 2.64 -14.16
C VAL A 72 -5.17 1.74 -14.82
N ASN A 73 -6.44 2.10 -14.72
CA ASN A 73 -7.48 1.49 -15.54
C ASN A 73 -8.30 2.62 -16.16
N GLU A 74 -8.18 2.79 -17.47
CA GLU A 74 -8.94 3.76 -18.25
C GLU A 74 -10.45 3.46 -18.23
N LYS A 75 -10.82 2.24 -17.82
CA LYS A 75 -12.21 1.76 -17.67
C LYS A 75 -12.72 1.82 -16.23
N HIS A 76 -12.04 2.52 -15.31
CA HIS A 76 -12.64 2.77 -13.99
C HIS A 76 -14.01 3.41 -14.18
N LYS A 77 -15.04 2.81 -13.57
CA LYS A 77 -16.37 3.40 -13.64
C LYS A 77 -16.33 4.72 -12.87
N PRO A 78 -17.08 5.75 -13.28
CA PRO A 78 -17.16 7.01 -12.54
C PRO A 78 -17.43 6.82 -11.04
N ASP A 79 -18.24 5.81 -10.70
CA ASP A 79 -18.54 5.45 -9.30
C ASP A 79 -17.32 4.98 -8.50
N ASP A 80 -16.37 4.27 -9.14
CA ASP A 80 -15.16 3.80 -8.48
C ASP A 80 -14.26 4.99 -8.10
N ILE A 81 -14.21 6.02 -8.95
CA ILE A 81 -13.48 7.26 -8.66
C ILE A 81 -14.10 7.95 -7.44
N ILE A 82 -15.43 8.01 -7.35
CA ILE A 82 -16.14 8.61 -6.21
C ILE A 82 -15.83 7.83 -4.92
N LYS A 83 -15.90 6.49 -4.96
CA LYS A 83 -15.60 5.62 -3.81
C LYS A 83 -14.17 5.71 -3.31
N ARG A 84 -13.23 6.22 -4.12
CA ARG A 84 -11.82 6.43 -3.75
C ARG A 84 -11.55 7.80 -3.12
N ARG A 85 -12.47 8.76 -3.20
CA ARG A 85 -12.31 10.13 -2.68
C ARG A 85 -12.28 10.17 -1.14
N GLY A 86 -11.85 11.31 -0.61
CA GLY A 86 -11.88 11.60 0.83
C GLY A 86 -10.82 10.84 1.62
N ARG A 87 -9.67 10.56 1.02
CA ARG A 87 -8.53 9.93 1.70
C ARG A 87 -7.98 10.86 2.79
N ILE A 88 -7.61 10.28 3.93
CA ILE A 88 -7.06 11.03 5.07
C ILE A 88 -5.54 11.20 5.05
N ILE A 89 -4.90 11.01 3.91
CA ILE A 89 -3.44 11.08 3.79
C ILE A 89 -3.01 12.55 3.81
N PRO A 90 -2.17 12.99 4.77
CA PRO A 90 -1.73 14.38 4.83
C PRO A 90 -0.83 14.77 3.66
N GLU A 91 -0.93 16.01 3.20
CA GLU A 91 -0.13 16.53 2.07
C GLU A 91 1.38 16.53 2.33
N TYR A 92 1.80 16.65 3.60
CA TYR A 92 3.21 16.64 3.98
C TYR A 92 3.84 15.25 3.95
N LEU A 93 3.04 14.18 3.92
CA LEU A 93 3.54 12.82 4.04
C LEU A 93 4.07 12.35 2.68
N PRO A 94 5.34 11.92 2.58
CA PRO A 94 5.85 11.37 1.32
C PRO A 94 5.01 10.18 0.86
N VAL A 95 4.61 10.20 -0.42
CA VAL A 95 3.82 9.14 -1.04
C VAL A 95 4.61 8.51 -2.19
N VAL A 96 4.76 7.19 -2.15
CA VAL A 96 5.22 6.38 -3.28
C VAL A 96 4.05 5.59 -3.84
N ARG A 97 3.94 5.59 -5.17
CA ARG A 97 2.98 4.74 -5.87
C ARG A 97 3.73 3.61 -6.54
N ILE A 98 3.28 2.39 -6.29
CA ILE A 98 3.80 1.19 -6.96
C ILE A 98 2.71 0.60 -7.83
N SER A 99 3.09 -0.07 -8.90
CA SER A 99 2.13 -0.75 -9.75
C SER A 99 1.48 -1.95 -9.04
N HIS A 100 0.35 -2.39 -9.56
CA HIS A 100 -0.47 -3.43 -8.93
C HIS A 100 0.22 -4.80 -8.90
N HIS A 101 0.85 -5.24 -10.00
CA HIS A 101 1.54 -6.54 -9.99
C HIS A 101 2.86 -6.50 -9.22
N ILE A 102 3.60 -5.38 -9.24
CA ILE A 102 4.76 -5.19 -8.36
C ILE A 102 4.35 -5.28 -6.88
N ALA A 103 3.20 -4.72 -6.50
CA ALA A 103 2.69 -4.87 -5.13
C ALA A 103 2.42 -6.34 -4.76
N HIS A 104 1.87 -7.14 -5.68
CA HIS A 104 1.73 -8.59 -5.50
C HIS A 104 3.09 -9.29 -5.37
N ALA A 105 4.07 -8.93 -6.21
CA ALA A 105 5.40 -9.52 -6.12
C ALA A 105 6.09 -9.19 -4.79
N TYR A 106 6.03 -7.93 -4.33
CA TYR A 106 6.63 -7.54 -3.05
C TYR A 106 5.97 -8.18 -1.84
N SER A 107 4.66 -8.44 -1.87
CA SER A 107 3.99 -9.13 -0.76
C SER A 107 4.47 -10.57 -0.63
N ALA A 108 4.76 -11.25 -1.75
CA ALA A 108 5.36 -12.58 -1.76
C ALA A 108 6.83 -12.55 -1.35
N VAL A 109 7.66 -11.72 -2.01
CA VAL A 109 9.11 -11.66 -1.75
C VAL A 109 9.40 -11.20 -0.32
N GLY A 110 8.76 -10.11 0.12
CA GLY A 110 9.01 -9.50 1.43
C GLY A 110 8.56 -10.34 2.62
N THR A 111 7.74 -11.37 2.40
CA THR A 111 7.34 -12.34 3.43
C THR A 111 8.01 -13.70 3.25
N SER A 112 8.78 -13.88 2.17
CA SER A 112 9.53 -15.10 1.92
C SER A 112 10.86 -15.13 2.70
N PRO A 113 11.39 -16.31 3.01
CA PRO A 113 12.70 -16.43 3.67
C PRO A 113 13.89 -16.35 2.69
N PHE A 114 13.64 -16.18 1.39
CA PHE A 114 14.67 -16.27 0.35
C PHE A 114 15.26 -14.90 0.02
N SER A 115 16.59 -14.81 -0.07
CA SER A 115 17.27 -13.59 -0.50
C SER A 115 17.12 -13.32 -2.00
N GLU A 116 16.89 -14.37 -2.79
CA GLU A 116 16.63 -14.31 -4.23
C GLU A 116 15.57 -15.36 -4.61
N SER A 117 14.64 -15.00 -5.48
CA SER A 117 13.60 -15.91 -5.94
C SER A 117 13.09 -15.54 -7.33
N ALA A 118 12.64 -16.53 -8.09
CA ALA A 118 11.78 -16.28 -9.24
C ALA A 118 10.35 -16.01 -8.73
N VAL A 119 9.71 -14.95 -9.22
CA VAL A 119 8.35 -14.55 -8.80
C VAL A 119 7.41 -14.61 -9.99
N ILE A 120 6.26 -15.25 -9.80
CA ILE A 120 5.19 -15.30 -10.80
C ILE A 120 3.95 -14.66 -10.19
N VAL A 121 3.40 -13.64 -10.84
CA VAL A 121 2.12 -13.03 -10.48
C VAL A 121 1.07 -13.49 -11.49
N CYS A 122 0.11 -14.29 -11.02
CA CYS A 122 -1.05 -14.70 -11.79
C CYS A 122 -2.30 -14.02 -11.20
N ASP A 123 -2.68 -12.88 -11.76
CA ASP A 123 -3.79 -12.07 -11.28
C ASP A 123 -4.90 -11.96 -12.34
N GLY A 124 -6.12 -11.64 -11.91
CA GLY A 124 -7.25 -11.41 -12.79
C GLY A 124 -7.09 -10.16 -13.65
N MET A 125 -6.62 -9.05 -13.05
CA MET A 125 -6.37 -7.78 -13.76
C MET A 125 -5.63 -6.76 -12.85
N GLY A 126 -4.41 -6.34 -13.23
CA GLY A 126 -3.66 -5.31 -12.50
C GLY A 126 -3.42 -3.98 -13.23
N GLY A 127 -3.50 -3.96 -14.57
CA GLY A 127 -3.38 -2.78 -15.43
C GLY A 127 -4.49 -2.71 -16.47
N SER A 128 -4.41 -1.84 -17.48
CA SER A 128 -5.34 -1.94 -18.61
C SER A 128 -5.14 -3.31 -19.28
N ILE A 129 -6.24 -3.98 -19.60
CA ILE A 129 -6.26 -5.32 -20.22
C ILE A 129 -5.46 -5.36 -21.54
N ASP A 130 -5.22 -4.19 -22.13
CA ASP A 130 -4.62 -4.00 -23.44
C ASP A 130 -3.09 -3.86 -23.41
N SER A 131 -2.48 -3.53 -22.26
CA SER A 131 -1.04 -3.26 -22.23
C SER A 131 -0.19 -4.45 -21.80
N CYS A 132 -0.67 -5.35 -20.93
CA CYS A 132 0.18 -6.35 -20.23
C CYS A 132 1.49 -5.77 -19.64
N LEU A 133 1.57 -4.44 -19.53
CA LEU A 133 2.73 -3.70 -19.10
C LEU A 133 2.38 -3.11 -17.75
N ASP A 134 3.19 -3.45 -16.76
CA ASP A 134 3.18 -2.72 -15.51
C ASP A 134 3.79 -1.35 -15.78
N HIS A 135 3.06 -0.28 -15.44
CA HIS A 135 3.63 1.05 -15.59
C HIS A 135 4.70 1.25 -14.53
N ASP A 136 5.91 1.62 -14.95
CA ASP A 136 6.97 2.05 -14.05
C ASP A 136 6.63 3.46 -13.50
N ILE A 137 5.66 3.50 -12.59
CA ILE A 137 5.23 4.71 -11.86
C ILE A 137 5.97 4.78 -10.51
N SER A 138 7.00 3.95 -10.31
CA SER A 138 7.79 3.87 -9.09
C SER A 138 8.70 5.10 -8.93
N LEU A 139 8.09 6.27 -8.79
CA LEU A 139 8.78 7.47 -8.37
C LEU A 139 8.99 7.36 -6.87
N VAL A 140 10.18 6.90 -6.49
CA VAL A 140 10.66 6.94 -5.11
C VAL A 140 11.29 8.31 -4.90
N PRO A 141 10.72 9.20 -4.05
CA PRO A 141 11.39 10.45 -3.67
C PRO A 141 12.85 10.20 -3.26
N SER A 142 13.78 11.00 -3.80
CA SER A 142 15.22 10.87 -3.53
C SER A 142 15.56 10.94 -2.03
N GLU A 143 14.70 11.60 -1.26
CA GLU A 143 14.79 11.73 0.19
C GLU A 143 14.53 10.41 0.94
N ILE A 144 13.77 9.48 0.36
CA ILE A 144 13.53 8.14 0.92
C ILE A 144 14.80 7.29 0.93
N GLY A 145 15.72 7.48 -0.03
CA GLY A 145 17.01 6.79 -0.03
C GLY A 145 17.85 7.05 1.23
N LYS A 146 17.48 8.06 2.04
CA LYS A 146 18.10 8.37 3.34
C LYS A 146 17.42 7.66 4.51
N LEU A 147 16.27 7.01 4.32
CA LEU A 147 15.63 6.16 5.32
C LEU A 147 16.49 4.91 5.51
N SER A 148 17.47 5.02 6.40
CA SER A 148 18.36 3.94 6.78
C SER A 148 17.60 2.88 7.56
N ILE A 149 17.09 1.88 6.86
CA ILE A 149 16.71 0.59 7.45
C ILE A 149 18.05 -0.09 7.78
N CYS A 150 18.68 0.30 8.90
CA CYS A 150 20.07 -0.08 9.16
C CYS A 150 20.32 -1.59 9.05
N ASN A 151 21.40 -1.92 8.30
CA ASN A 151 22.33 -3.06 8.33
C ASN A 151 21.91 -4.33 9.07
#